data_AF-A0AAE2JUR9-F1
#
_entry.id   AF-A0AAE2JUR9-F1
#
_cell.length_a   1.000
_cell.length_b   1.000
_cell.length_c   1.000
_cell.angle_alpha   90.00
_cell.angle_beta   90.00
_cell.angle_gamma   90.00
#
_symmetry.space_group_name_H-M   'P 1'
#
loop_
_entity.id
_entity.type
_entity.pdbx_description
1 polymer ?
#
loop_
_entity_poly.entity_id
_entity_poly.type
_entity_poly.pdbx_seq_one_letter_code
_entity_poly.pdbx_strand_id
1 'polypeptide(L)'
;MAEKHIQAQKDYVKGMKYKDLAEKYGVSVNTIKSWKRRHGWERKKGAPIQKGVHTKKVGAPPGNINALGNNGGAPKGNQNAVTHGFFSKFLPEETLEIMEEIQERSPADMIWDQIQIQYAAIIRAQKIMFVQDKYDMAKELKKTKESDLSSEEEFEIQFAWDRHATFLNAQSRAMGELRSLIKQFDALAHEEDERRLKLEQMRLNIEKTKAEVDRLTNNDDDAPFEIIIKDKGAR
;
A
#
# COMPACT_ATOMS: atom_id res chain seq x y z
N MET A 1 17.73 70.42 20.22
CA MET A 1 18.18 69.55 19.12
C MET A 1 17.33 68.29 19.14
N ALA A 2 16.17 68.28 18.49
CA ALA A 2 15.34 67.07 18.40
C ALA A 2 16.19 65.96 17.80
N GLU A 3 16.36 64.87 18.55
CA GLU A 3 17.37 63.86 18.26
C GLU A 3 17.11 63.27 16.87
N LYS A 4 18.08 63.41 15.95
CA LYS A 4 17.96 63.01 14.53
C LYS A 4 17.38 61.60 14.34
N HIS A 5 17.57 60.72 15.33
CA HIS A 5 17.03 59.37 15.36
C HIS A 5 15.48 59.33 15.43
N ILE A 6 14.81 60.23 16.14
CA ILE A 6 13.34 60.27 16.26
C ILE A 6 12.69 60.61 14.92
N GLN A 7 13.26 61.58 14.20
CA GLN A 7 12.74 61.98 12.90
C GLN A 7 13.01 60.90 11.84
N ALA A 8 14.18 60.26 11.89
CA ALA A 8 14.51 59.12 11.05
C ALA A 8 13.61 57.89 11.32
N GLN A 9 13.16 57.68 12.56
CA GLN A 9 12.17 56.64 12.89
C GLN A 9 10.82 56.89 12.22
N LYS A 10 10.31 58.12 12.26
CA LYS A 10 9.05 58.49 11.60
C LYS A 10 9.10 58.22 10.09
N ASP A 11 10.21 58.58 9.45
CA ASP A 11 10.41 58.33 8.03
C ASP A 11 10.61 56.84 7.69
N TYR A 12 11.23 56.08 8.59
CA TYR A 12 11.35 54.63 8.47
C TYR A 12 9.98 53.92 8.51
N VAL A 13 9.10 54.34 9.43
CA VAL A 13 7.73 53.82 9.54
C VAL A 13 6.91 54.17 8.28
N LYS A 14 7.15 55.34 7.67
CA LYS A 14 6.57 55.73 6.38
C LYS A 14 7.09 54.95 5.17
N GLY A 15 8.08 54.06 5.36
CA GLY A 15 8.54 53.13 4.33
C GLY A 15 9.85 53.52 3.62
N MET A 16 10.54 54.60 4.02
CA MET A 16 11.83 54.96 3.42
C MET A 16 12.88 53.87 3.65
N LYS A 17 13.74 53.66 2.64
CA LYS A 17 14.84 52.70 2.75
C LYS A 17 15.98 53.30 3.58
N TYR A 18 16.82 52.45 4.15
CA TYR A 18 17.96 52.90 4.97
C TYR A 18 18.97 53.77 4.21
N LYS A 19 19.09 53.59 2.89
CA LYS A 19 19.96 54.43 2.05
C LYS A 19 19.44 55.87 1.99
N ASP A 20 18.15 56.03 1.71
CA ASP A 20 17.50 57.34 1.60
C ASP A 20 17.49 58.09 2.95
N LEU A 21 17.32 57.36 4.07
CA LEU A 21 17.44 57.92 5.42
C LEU A 21 18.87 58.39 5.73
N ALA A 22 19.87 57.60 5.33
CA ALA A 22 21.28 57.94 5.55
C ALA A 22 21.64 59.26 4.84
N GLU A 23 21.22 59.40 3.58
CA GLU A 23 21.43 60.61 2.78
C GLU A 23 20.66 61.82 3.36
N LYS A 24 19.38 61.66 3.68
CA LYS A 24 18.54 62.73 4.22
C LYS A 24 19.03 63.30 5.56
N TYR A 25 19.56 62.45 6.44
CA TYR A 25 20.03 62.86 7.78
C TYR A 25 21.55 63.08 7.86
N GLY A 26 22.27 62.91 6.74
CA GLY A 26 23.72 63.08 6.67
C GLY A 26 24.49 62.10 7.58
N VAL A 27 24.02 60.85 7.68
CA VAL A 27 24.60 59.81 8.54
C VAL A 27 24.90 58.55 7.73
N SER A 28 25.79 57.69 8.22
CA SER A 28 26.05 56.42 7.54
C SER A 28 24.83 55.48 7.61
N VAL A 29 24.68 54.60 6.62
CA VAL A 29 23.67 53.53 6.65
C VAL A 29 23.82 52.64 7.90
N ASN A 30 25.05 52.46 8.39
CA ASN A 30 25.33 51.70 9.61
C ASN A 30 24.80 52.41 10.87
N THR A 31 24.82 53.74 10.89
CA THR A 31 24.22 54.56 11.95
C THR A 31 22.70 54.36 11.99
N ILE A 32 22.02 54.38 10.85
CA ILE A 32 20.58 54.10 10.76
C ILE A 32 20.24 52.68 11.23
N LYS A 33 21.03 51.67 10.81
CA LYS A 33 20.88 50.28 11.29
C LYS A 33 21.05 50.19 12.81
N SER A 34 22.04 50.91 13.36
CA SER A 34 22.28 50.92 14.80
C SER A 34 21.15 51.60 15.58
N TRP A 35 20.57 52.69 15.06
CA TRP A 35 19.41 53.33 15.68
C TRP A 35 18.17 52.43 15.67
N LYS A 36 17.91 51.77 14.54
CA LYS A 36 16.83 50.79 14.42
C LYS A 36 16.95 49.68 15.48
N ARG A 37 18.17 49.20 15.74
CA ARG A 37 18.45 48.18 16.77
C ARG A 37 18.34 48.73 18.19
N ARG A 38 18.92 49.91 18.48
CA ARG A 38 18.92 50.50 19.84
C ARG A 38 17.56 51.01 20.29
N HIS A 39 16.76 51.54 19.37
CA HIS A 39 15.46 52.15 19.65
C HIS A 39 14.29 51.30 19.15
N GLY A 40 14.53 50.03 18.78
CA GLY A 40 13.47 49.08 18.44
C GLY A 40 12.53 49.55 17.33
N TRP A 41 13.05 50.09 16.22
CA TRP A 41 12.15 50.58 15.16
C TRP A 41 11.47 49.41 14.43
N GLU A 42 10.15 49.39 14.48
CA GLU A 42 9.31 48.43 13.76
C GLU A 42 8.51 49.12 12.66
N ARG A 43 8.30 48.40 11.56
CA ARG A 43 7.36 48.81 10.52
C ARG A 43 6.46 47.63 10.21
N LYS A 44 5.14 47.86 10.19
CA LYS A 44 4.17 46.87 9.70
C LYS A 44 4.38 46.72 8.19
N LYS A 45 5.19 45.75 7.78
CA LYS A 45 5.36 45.39 6.37
C LYS A 45 4.07 44.69 5.90
N GLY A 46 3.13 45.45 5.32
CA GLY A 46 2.22 44.86 4.35
C GLY A 46 3.06 44.38 3.17
N ALA A 47 3.01 43.09 2.83
CA ALA A 47 3.66 42.58 1.63
C ALA A 47 3.08 43.33 0.41
N PRO A 48 3.90 43.85 -0.52
CA PRO A 48 3.36 44.39 -1.76
C PRO A 48 2.79 43.23 -2.58
N ILE A 49 1.47 43.24 -2.78
CA ILE A 49 0.78 42.39 -3.76
C ILE A 49 1.10 42.99 -5.14
N GLN A 50 2.29 42.74 -5.67
CA GLN A 50 2.50 42.88 -7.10
C GLN A 50 2.50 41.48 -7.71
N LYS A 51 1.34 41.11 -8.26
CA LYS A 51 1.19 39.98 -9.17
C LYS A 51 2.24 40.13 -10.26
N GLY A 52 3.19 39.19 -10.33
CA GLY A 52 4.19 39.16 -11.39
C GLY A 52 3.51 39.01 -12.76
N VAL A 53 3.61 40.04 -13.60
CA VAL A 53 3.17 40.03 -15.00
C VAL A 53 4.26 39.38 -15.87
N HIS A 54 4.59 38.13 -15.56
CA HIS A 54 5.34 37.27 -16.47
C HIS A 54 4.53 35.99 -16.67
N THR A 55 3.52 36.06 -17.52
CA THR A 55 3.06 34.87 -18.23
C THR A 55 4.21 34.48 -19.17
N LYS A 56 5.00 33.48 -18.78
CA LYS A 56 5.93 32.83 -19.72
C LYS A 56 5.07 32.37 -20.90
N LYS A 57 5.29 32.93 -22.09
CA LYS A 57 4.64 32.42 -23.31
C LYS A 57 5.07 30.96 -23.45
N VAL A 58 4.11 30.05 -23.40
CA VAL A 58 4.34 28.62 -23.64
C VAL A 58 4.40 28.43 -25.14
N GLY A 59 5.53 27.97 -25.65
CA GLY A 59 5.71 27.64 -27.07
C GLY A 59 7.07 28.04 -27.63
N ALA A 60 7.43 27.42 -28.75
CA ALA A 60 8.59 27.84 -29.53
C ALA A 60 8.41 29.29 -30.03
N PRO A 61 9.49 30.08 -30.14
CA PRO A 61 9.41 31.42 -30.71
C PRO A 61 8.79 31.38 -32.11
N PRO A 62 7.96 32.38 -32.48
CA PRO A 62 7.45 32.50 -33.84
C PRO A 62 8.62 32.58 -34.83
N GLY A 63 8.61 31.73 -35.86
CA GLY A 63 9.70 31.60 -36.83
C GLY A 63 10.78 30.57 -36.48
N ASN A 64 10.58 29.73 -35.45
CA ASN A 64 11.51 28.66 -35.13
C ASN A 64 11.62 27.62 -36.28
N ILE A 65 12.79 27.55 -36.92
CA ILE A 65 13.12 26.60 -38.00
C ILE A 65 13.71 25.29 -37.50
N ASN A 66 13.91 25.10 -36.18
CA ASN A 66 14.57 23.91 -35.62
C ASN A 66 13.80 22.59 -35.88
N ALA A 67 12.52 22.66 -36.23
CA ALA A 67 11.71 21.50 -36.61
C ALA A 67 11.57 21.32 -38.14
N LEU A 68 12.13 22.23 -38.95
CA LEU A 68 12.03 22.18 -40.40
C LEU A 68 12.85 20.99 -40.94
N GLY A 69 12.17 19.97 -41.48
CA GLY A 69 12.79 18.74 -41.99
C GLY A 69 12.87 17.57 -41.00
N ASN A 70 12.41 17.75 -39.76
CA ASN A 70 12.20 16.64 -38.84
C ASN A 70 10.80 16.06 -39.04
N ASN A 71 10.67 14.74 -39.25
CA ASN A 71 9.38 14.06 -39.44
C ASN A 71 8.50 13.98 -38.17
N GLY A 72 8.87 14.70 -37.11
CA GLY A 72 8.22 14.62 -35.81
C GLY A 72 8.39 13.24 -35.15
N GLY A 73 8.31 13.23 -33.82
CA GLY A 73 8.37 12.00 -33.06
C GLY A 73 9.79 11.55 -32.66
N ALA A 74 9.79 10.63 -31.71
CA ALA A 74 10.97 9.99 -31.19
C ALA A 74 11.67 9.15 -32.29
N PRO A 75 13.02 9.11 -32.35
CA PRO A 75 13.75 8.19 -33.23
C PRO A 75 13.26 6.74 -33.07
N LYS A 76 13.27 5.97 -34.16
CA LYS A 76 12.90 4.55 -34.11
C LYS A 76 13.85 3.82 -33.14
N GLY A 77 13.31 3.24 -32.07
CA GLY A 77 14.08 2.63 -30.97
C GLY A 77 14.36 3.55 -29.78
N ASN A 78 13.77 4.75 -29.72
CA ASN A 78 13.84 5.60 -28.55
C ASN A 78 13.14 4.95 -27.34
N GLN A 79 13.90 4.70 -26.28
CA GLN A 79 13.40 4.16 -25.01
C GLN A 79 13.24 5.24 -23.93
N ASN A 80 13.33 6.53 -24.27
CA ASN A 80 13.21 7.63 -23.30
C ASN A 80 11.86 7.71 -22.58
N ALA A 81 10.84 6.99 -23.07
CA ALA A 81 9.51 6.91 -22.48
C ALA A 81 9.21 5.55 -21.81
N VAL A 82 10.19 4.65 -21.69
CA VAL A 82 10.00 3.41 -20.94
C VAL A 82 10.05 3.78 -19.46
N THR A 83 8.93 3.61 -18.77
CA THR A 83 8.75 3.84 -17.33
C THR A 83 9.78 3.08 -16.51
N HIS A 84 10.09 1.87 -16.95
CA HIS A 84 10.93 0.92 -16.23
C HIS A 84 12.39 0.99 -16.71
N GLY A 85 13.30 1.42 -15.82
CA GLY A 85 14.72 1.69 -16.11
C GLY A 85 15.58 0.49 -16.54
N PHE A 86 16.61 0.12 -15.77
CA PHE A 86 17.60 -0.92 -16.13
C PHE A 86 16.99 -2.30 -16.45
N PHE A 87 15.88 -2.64 -15.82
CA PHE A 87 15.28 -3.97 -15.87
C PHE A 87 14.38 -4.22 -17.09
N SER A 88 13.95 -3.20 -17.82
CA SER A 88 13.12 -3.36 -19.03
C SER A 88 13.78 -4.15 -20.15
N LYS A 89 15.11 -4.29 -20.09
CA LYS A 89 15.90 -5.09 -21.03
C LYS A 89 15.80 -6.60 -20.77
N PHE A 90 15.39 -6.99 -19.56
CA PHE A 90 15.46 -8.37 -19.09
C PHE A 90 14.12 -8.94 -18.64
N LEU A 91 13.19 -8.08 -18.23
CA LEU A 91 11.91 -8.48 -17.67
C LEU A 91 10.75 -8.08 -18.60
N PRO A 92 9.70 -8.91 -18.70
CA PRO A 92 8.44 -8.54 -19.35
C PRO A 92 7.78 -7.32 -18.68
N GLU A 93 6.93 -6.62 -19.43
CA GLU A 93 6.20 -5.43 -18.97
C GLU A 93 5.39 -5.71 -17.69
N GLU A 94 4.62 -6.80 -17.66
CA GLU A 94 3.85 -7.24 -16.47
C GLU A 94 4.74 -7.40 -15.22
N THR A 95 5.96 -7.92 -15.37
CA THR A 95 6.88 -8.11 -14.24
C THR A 95 7.45 -6.78 -13.74
N LEU A 96 7.60 -5.80 -14.63
CA LEU A 96 8.10 -4.48 -14.28
C LEU A 96 7.04 -3.66 -13.55
N GLU A 97 5.77 -3.75 -13.97
CA GLU A 97 4.63 -3.16 -13.26
C GLU A 97 4.57 -3.68 -11.81
N ILE A 98 4.67 -5.00 -11.62
CA ILE A 98 4.73 -5.61 -10.30
C ILE A 98 5.92 -5.09 -9.48
N MET A 99 7.08 -4.92 -10.10
CA MET A 99 8.28 -4.46 -9.40
C MET A 99 8.18 -3.00 -8.95
N GLU A 100 7.56 -2.13 -9.74
CA GLU A 100 7.29 -0.74 -9.33
C GLU A 100 6.31 -0.69 -8.15
N GLU A 101 5.23 -1.46 -8.20
CA GLU A 101 4.29 -1.55 -7.07
C GLU A 101 4.96 -2.06 -5.79
N ILE A 102 5.93 -2.98 -5.91
CA ILE A 102 6.70 -3.49 -4.77
C ILE A 102 7.66 -2.43 -4.21
N GLN A 103 8.29 -1.61 -5.07
CA GLN A 103 9.27 -0.59 -4.62
C GLN A 103 8.63 0.48 -3.73
N GLU A 104 7.35 0.77 -3.91
CA GLU A 104 6.63 1.77 -3.12
C GLU A 104 6.10 1.21 -1.78
N ARG A 105 6.16 -0.12 -1.57
CA ARG A 105 5.63 -0.78 -0.38
C ARG A 105 6.68 -0.89 0.73
N SER A 106 6.25 -0.71 1.98
CA SER A 106 7.10 -1.01 3.13
C SER A 106 7.23 -2.52 3.36
N PRO A 107 8.27 -2.99 4.07
CA PRO A 107 8.39 -4.41 4.44
C PRO A 107 7.15 -4.97 5.16
N ALA A 108 6.49 -4.15 5.99
CA ALA A 108 5.25 -4.54 6.66
C ALA A 108 4.08 -4.68 5.66
N ASP A 109 3.98 -3.80 4.67
CA ASP A 109 2.95 -3.88 3.63
C ASP A 109 3.09 -5.15 2.79
N MET A 110 4.32 -5.51 2.40
CA MET A 110 4.57 -6.71 1.62
C MET A 110 4.17 -7.99 2.37
N ILE A 111 4.48 -8.07 3.67
CA ILE A 111 4.07 -9.22 4.49
C ILE A 111 2.56 -9.23 4.66
N TRP A 112 1.94 -8.06 4.82
CA TRP A 112 0.49 -7.93 4.88
C TRP A 112 -0.18 -8.46 3.60
N ASP A 113 0.30 -8.07 2.42
CA ASP A 113 -0.23 -8.58 1.14
C ASP A 113 -0.09 -10.10 1.07
N GLN A 114 1.06 -10.63 1.48
CA GLN A 114 1.31 -12.08 1.50
C GLN A 114 0.33 -12.80 2.44
N ILE A 115 0.04 -12.23 3.61
CA ILE A 115 -0.98 -12.74 4.54
C ILE A 115 -2.35 -12.77 3.86
N GLN A 116 -2.73 -11.70 3.17
CA GLN A 116 -4.02 -11.63 2.47
C GLN A 116 -4.13 -12.67 1.36
N ILE A 117 -3.09 -12.80 0.52
CA ILE A 117 -3.04 -13.81 -0.55
C ILE A 117 -3.13 -15.21 0.04
N GLN A 118 -2.34 -15.51 1.08
CA GLN A 118 -2.33 -16.83 1.71
C GLN A 118 -3.67 -17.17 2.36
N TYR A 119 -4.28 -16.21 3.05
CA TYR A 119 -5.60 -16.38 3.65
C TYR A 119 -6.70 -16.61 2.59
N ALA A 120 -6.69 -15.83 1.50
CA ALA A 120 -7.61 -16.02 0.39
C ALA A 120 -7.42 -17.38 -0.29
N ALA A 121 -6.18 -17.83 -0.47
CA ALA A 121 -5.86 -19.14 -1.01
C ALA A 121 -6.39 -20.27 -0.12
N ILE A 122 -6.28 -20.16 1.21
CA ILE A 122 -6.84 -21.14 2.16
C ILE A 122 -8.36 -21.22 2.04
N ILE A 123 -9.06 -20.08 2.03
CA ILE A 123 -10.52 -20.05 1.87
C ILE A 123 -10.94 -20.65 0.52
N ARG A 124 -10.21 -20.32 -0.55
CA ARG A 124 -10.51 -20.87 -1.88
C ARG A 124 -10.26 -22.38 -1.93
N ALA A 125 -9.17 -22.85 -1.33
CA ALA A 125 -8.83 -24.27 -1.27
C ALA A 125 -9.89 -25.06 -0.49
N GLN A 126 -10.42 -24.50 0.60
CA GLN A 126 -11.53 -25.11 1.35
C GLN A 126 -12.75 -25.37 0.47
N LYS A 127 -13.08 -24.45 -0.45
CA LYS A 127 -14.21 -24.64 -1.38
C LYS A 127 -13.94 -25.67 -2.47
N ILE A 128 -12.72 -25.73 -2.98
CA ILE A 128 -12.35 -26.62 -4.09
C ILE A 128 -12.12 -28.06 -3.62
N MET A 129 -11.48 -28.22 -2.47
CA MET A 129 -11.06 -29.52 -1.95
C MET A 129 -12.05 -30.12 -0.94
N PHE A 130 -13.23 -29.52 -0.79
CA PHE A 130 -14.27 -30.02 0.11
C PHE A 130 -14.69 -31.44 -0.29
N VAL A 131 -14.80 -32.31 0.71
CA VAL A 131 -15.28 -33.69 0.58
C VAL A 131 -16.55 -33.78 1.42
N GLN A 132 -17.68 -34.07 0.80
CA GLN A 132 -18.99 -34.08 1.47
C GLN A 132 -19.17 -35.28 2.38
N ASP A 133 -18.83 -36.47 1.88
CA ASP A 133 -19.01 -37.73 2.58
C ASP A 133 -18.01 -38.80 2.11
N LYS A 134 -18.08 -39.99 2.71
CA LYS A 134 -17.19 -41.13 2.42
C LYS A 134 -17.27 -41.61 0.96
N TYR A 135 -18.36 -41.35 0.26
CA TYR A 135 -18.64 -41.80 -1.09
C TYR A 135 -18.35 -40.73 -2.17
N ASP A 136 -17.93 -39.53 -1.76
CA ASP A 136 -17.49 -38.41 -2.63
C ASP A 136 -16.16 -38.76 -3.33
N MET A 137 -16.26 -39.63 -4.33
CA MET A 137 -15.16 -40.05 -5.20
C MET A 137 -15.08 -39.12 -6.41
N ALA A 138 -13.89 -38.56 -6.65
CA ALA A 138 -13.60 -37.85 -7.89
C ALA A 138 -13.06 -38.83 -8.93
N LYS A 139 -13.51 -38.68 -10.18
CA LYS A 139 -13.04 -39.46 -11.33
C LYS A 139 -12.53 -38.50 -12.38
N GLU A 140 -11.26 -38.62 -12.75
CA GLU A 140 -10.67 -37.85 -13.84
C GLU A 140 -10.26 -38.78 -14.98
N LEU A 141 -10.55 -38.37 -16.23
CA LEU A 141 -10.17 -39.15 -17.41
C LEU A 141 -8.64 -39.05 -17.57
N LYS A 142 -7.96 -40.17 -17.38
CA LYS A 142 -6.51 -40.25 -17.45
C LYS A 142 -6.02 -40.51 -18.87
N LYS A 143 -6.75 -41.34 -19.61
CA LYS A 143 -6.36 -41.73 -20.97
C LYS A 143 -7.57 -42.21 -21.77
N THR A 144 -7.63 -41.81 -23.02
CA THR A 144 -8.54 -42.38 -24.01
C THR A 144 -7.70 -43.06 -25.09
N LYS A 145 -8.02 -44.32 -25.39
CA LYS A 145 -7.49 -45.03 -26.57
C LYS A 145 -8.64 -45.26 -27.52
N GLU A 146 -8.47 -44.85 -28.77
CA GLU A 146 -9.45 -45.04 -29.83
C GLU A 146 -8.93 -46.12 -30.80
N SER A 147 -9.79 -47.08 -31.14
CA SER A 147 -9.56 -48.10 -32.17
C SER A 147 -10.76 -48.13 -33.12
N ASP A 148 -10.58 -48.62 -34.36
CA ASP A 148 -11.56 -48.60 -35.46
C ASP A 148 -12.98 -49.10 -35.13
N LEU A 149 -13.16 -49.86 -34.04
CA LEU A 149 -14.43 -50.43 -33.58
C LEU A 149 -14.75 -50.18 -32.09
N SER A 150 -13.86 -49.55 -31.32
CA SER A 150 -14.06 -49.34 -29.88
C SER A 150 -13.14 -48.28 -29.28
N SER A 151 -13.65 -47.52 -28.30
CA SER A 151 -12.86 -46.66 -27.43
C SER A 151 -12.71 -47.28 -26.03
N GLU A 152 -11.48 -47.21 -25.48
CA GLU A 152 -11.18 -47.55 -24.09
C GLU A 152 -10.84 -46.28 -23.31
N GLU A 153 -11.52 -46.06 -22.20
CA GLU A 153 -11.28 -44.94 -21.27
C GLU A 153 -10.69 -45.46 -19.95
N GLU A 154 -9.54 -44.92 -19.56
CA GLU A 154 -8.90 -45.17 -18.27
C GLU A 154 -9.16 -43.96 -17.36
N PHE A 155 -9.73 -44.21 -16.18
CA PHE A 155 -10.02 -43.17 -15.19
C PHE A 155 -9.07 -43.26 -14.00
N GLU A 156 -8.60 -42.10 -13.53
CA GLU A 156 -7.98 -41.96 -12.22
C GLU A 156 -9.07 -41.71 -11.18
N ILE A 157 -9.11 -42.56 -10.16
CA ILE A 157 -10.09 -42.48 -9.08
C ILE A 157 -9.39 -41.92 -7.85
N GLN A 158 -9.86 -40.78 -7.37
CA GLN A 158 -9.44 -40.21 -6.10
C GLN A 158 -10.52 -40.47 -5.04
N PHE A 159 -10.17 -41.28 -4.03
CA PHE A 159 -11.08 -41.61 -2.95
C PHE A 159 -11.27 -40.44 -1.98
N ALA A 160 -12.48 -40.34 -1.41
CA ALA A 160 -12.86 -39.30 -0.46
C ALA A 160 -11.86 -39.13 0.70
N TRP A 161 -11.44 -40.25 1.32
CA TRP A 161 -10.52 -40.23 2.47
C TRP A 161 -9.11 -39.75 2.09
N ASP A 162 -8.63 -40.08 0.89
CA ASP A 162 -7.30 -39.67 0.41
C ASP A 162 -7.28 -38.19 0.04
N ARG A 163 -8.33 -37.71 -0.66
CA ARG A 163 -8.55 -36.28 -0.91
C ARG A 163 -8.63 -35.49 0.39
N HIS A 164 -9.37 -36.00 1.37
CA HIS A 164 -9.52 -35.37 2.68
C HIS A 164 -8.19 -35.31 3.46
N ALA A 165 -7.43 -36.41 3.49
CA ALA A 165 -6.11 -36.45 4.13
C ALA A 165 -5.13 -35.47 3.45
N THR A 166 -5.10 -35.47 2.11
CA THR A 166 -4.28 -34.54 1.32
C THR A 166 -4.65 -33.09 1.61
N PHE A 167 -5.94 -32.78 1.68
CA PHE A 167 -6.46 -31.47 2.02
C PHE A 167 -6.05 -31.03 3.44
N LEU A 168 -6.23 -31.87 4.46
CA LEU A 168 -5.85 -31.55 5.83
C LEU A 168 -4.35 -31.29 5.96
N ASN A 169 -3.52 -32.09 5.29
CA ASN A 169 -2.07 -31.90 5.27
C ASN A 169 -1.68 -30.57 4.59
N ALA A 170 -2.27 -30.27 3.43
CA ALA A 170 -2.03 -29.01 2.71
C ALA A 170 -2.49 -27.80 3.54
N GLN A 171 -3.67 -27.91 4.15
CA GLN A 171 -4.24 -26.86 5.01
C GLN A 171 -3.36 -26.62 6.25
N SER A 172 -2.91 -27.66 6.93
CA SER A 172 -2.03 -27.53 8.10
C SER A 172 -0.73 -26.80 7.76
N ARG A 173 -0.12 -27.11 6.61
CA ARG A 173 1.10 -26.42 6.13
C ARG A 173 0.82 -24.95 5.84
N ALA A 174 -0.25 -24.66 5.08
CA ALA A 174 -0.65 -23.29 4.75
C ALA A 174 -0.97 -22.45 6.00
N MET A 175 -1.65 -23.03 6.99
CA MET A 175 -1.92 -22.39 8.28
C MET A 175 -0.64 -22.13 9.09
N GLY A 176 0.34 -23.03 9.01
CA GLY A 176 1.66 -22.86 9.63
C GLY A 176 2.40 -21.66 9.06
N GLU A 177 2.44 -21.55 7.73
CA GLU A 177 3.05 -20.40 7.04
C GLU A 177 2.31 -19.10 7.35
N LEU A 178 0.98 -19.11 7.31
CA LEU A 178 0.18 -17.95 7.66
C LEU A 178 0.50 -17.47 9.08
N ARG A 179 0.61 -18.39 10.06
CA ARG A 179 1.00 -18.04 11.44
C ARG A 179 2.38 -17.41 11.51
N SER A 180 3.35 -17.92 10.74
CA SER A 180 4.70 -17.37 10.64
C SER A 180 4.68 -15.95 10.08
N LEU A 181 3.98 -15.73 8.95
CA LEU A 181 3.83 -14.42 8.34
C LEU A 181 3.19 -13.41 9.28
N ILE A 182 2.12 -13.81 9.98
CA ILE A 182 1.46 -12.93 10.96
C ILE A 182 2.44 -12.54 12.09
N LYS A 183 3.26 -13.47 12.57
CA LYS A 183 4.28 -13.16 13.59
C LYS A 183 5.33 -12.17 13.07
N GLN A 184 5.75 -12.30 11.81
CA GLN A 184 6.68 -11.36 11.17
C GLN A 184 6.04 -9.98 10.98
N PHE A 185 4.77 -9.92 10.60
CA PHE A 185 4.01 -8.69 10.50
C PHE A 185 3.87 -8.00 11.86
N ASP A 186 3.45 -8.73 12.91
CA ASP A 186 3.32 -8.20 14.27
C ASP A 186 4.64 -7.63 14.82
N ALA A 187 5.79 -8.15 14.36
CA ALA A 187 7.12 -7.65 14.77
C ALA A 187 7.54 -6.35 14.04
N LEU A 188 6.96 -6.07 12.88
CA LEU A 188 7.28 -4.90 12.04
C LEU A 188 6.22 -3.81 12.11
N ALA A 189 4.97 -4.17 12.39
CA ALA A 189 3.85 -3.26 12.46
C ALA A 189 3.86 -2.44 13.76
N HIS A 190 3.35 -1.22 13.69
CA HIS A 190 3.13 -0.39 14.87
C HIS A 190 1.97 -0.95 15.73
N GLU A 191 1.99 -0.67 17.03
CA GLU A 191 1.01 -1.24 17.97
C GLU A 191 -0.44 -0.86 17.63
N GLU A 192 -0.66 0.35 17.11
CA GLU A 192 -1.97 0.90 16.72
C GLU A 192 -2.34 0.65 15.24
N ASP A 193 -1.62 -0.23 14.55
CA ASP A 193 -1.92 -0.53 13.15
C ASP A 193 -3.29 -1.21 13.00
N GLU A 194 -4.22 -0.58 12.27
CA GLU A 194 -5.57 -1.08 12.01
C GLU A 194 -5.58 -2.52 11.42
N ARG A 195 -4.49 -2.91 10.73
CA ARG A 195 -4.35 -4.26 10.16
C ARG A 195 -4.27 -5.34 11.23
N ARG A 196 -3.85 -5.01 12.45
CA ARG A 196 -3.81 -5.98 13.56
C ARG A 196 -5.20 -6.45 13.96
N LEU A 197 -6.20 -5.57 13.90
CA LEU A 197 -7.60 -5.96 14.13
C LEU A 197 -8.09 -6.95 13.06
N LYS A 198 -7.71 -6.72 11.79
CA LYS A 198 -8.03 -7.64 10.70
C LYS A 198 -7.32 -8.99 10.88
N LEU A 199 -6.09 -9.01 11.37
CA LEU A 199 -5.37 -10.25 11.70
C LEU A 199 -6.07 -11.05 12.79
N GLU A 200 -6.56 -10.39 13.82
CA GLU A 200 -7.33 -11.03 14.88
C GLU A 200 -8.60 -11.67 14.32
N GLN A 201 -9.34 -10.96 13.47
CA GLN A 201 -10.51 -11.52 12.79
C GLN A 201 -10.17 -12.74 11.91
N MET A 202 -9.06 -12.69 11.16
CA MET A 202 -8.59 -13.83 10.36
C MET A 202 -8.24 -15.02 11.25
N ARG A 203 -7.54 -14.81 12.38
CA ARG A 203 -7.22 -15.86 13.35
C ARG A 203 -8.49 -16.52 13.91
N LEU A 204 -9.48 -15.72 14.32
CA LEU A 204 -10.76 -16.24 14.82
C LEU A 204 -11.51 -17.08 13.79
N ASN A 205 -11.53 -16.66 12.52
CA ASN A 205 -12.16 -17.44 11.45
C ASN A 205 -11.46 -18.78 11.22
N ILE A 206 -10.13 -18.78 11.30
CA ILE A 206 -9.30 -19.99 11.17
C ILE A 206 -9.58 -20.94 12.34
N GLU A 207 -9.61 -20.43 13.57
CA GLU A 207 -9.91 -21.24 14.76
C GLU A 207 -11.31 -21.82 14.72
N LYS A 208 -12.31 -21.02 14.33
CA LYS A 208 -13.67 -21.50 14.13
C LYS A 208 -13.71 -22.62 13.10
N THR A 209 -13.04 -22.44 11.96
CA THR A 209 -13.01 -23.46 10.91
C THR A 209 -12.34 -24.74 11.39
N LYS A 210 -11.23 -24.62 12.14
CA LYS A 210 -10.56 -25.79 12.73
C LYS A 210 -11.48 -26.51 13.72
N ALA A 211 -12.14 -25.77 14.62
CA ALA A 211 -13.06 -26.35 15.60
C ALA A 211 -14.25 -27.04 14.92
N GLU A 212 -14.75 -26.50 13.81
CA GLU A 212 -15.81 -27.11 13.02
C GLU A 212 -15.36 -28.41 12.33
N VAL A 213 -14.14 -28.43 11.78
CA VAL A 213 -13.52 -29.65 11.24
C VAL A 213 -13.30 -30.70 12.34
N ASP A 214 -12.78 -30.30 13.49
CA ASP A 214 -12.53 -31.20 14.62
C ASP A 214 -13.83 -31.80 15.19
N ARG A 215 -14.96 -31.08 15.11
CA ARG A 215 -16.29 -31.62 15.45
C ARG A 215 -16.80 -32.62 14.42
N LEU A 216 -16.57 -32.37 13.13
CA LEU A 216 -17.00 -33.27 12.07
C LEU A 216 -16.19 -34.57 12.01
N THR A 217 -14.93 -34.54 12.45
CA THR A 217 -14.08 -35.74 12.53
C THR A 217 -14.35 -36.57 13.78
N ASN A 218 -14.67 -35.95 14.91
CA ASN A 218 -15.07 -36.63 16.14
C ASN A 218 -16.60 -36.79 16.21
N ASN A 219 -17.16 -37.66 15.36
CA ASN A 219 -18.53 -38.17 15.57
C ASN A 219 -18.56 -39.18 16.75
N ASP A 220 -18.24 -38.71 17.95
CA ASP A 220 -18.44 -39.42 19.23
C ASP A 220 -19.46 -38.67 20.13
N ASP A 221 -20.31 -37.81 19.54
CA ASP A 221 -21.39 -37.13 20.28
C ASP A 221 -22.69 -37.97 20.32
N ASP A 222 -22.55 -39.26 20.65
CA ASP A 222 -23.64 -40.06 21.24
C ASP A 222 -23.56 -40.01 22.78
N ALA A 223 -22.96 -38.94 23.34
CA ALA A 223 -22.99 -38.66 24.76
C ALA A 223 -24.32 -37.97 25.11
N PRO A 224 -25.24 -38.62 25.85
CA PRO A 224 -26.49 -37.99 26.24
C PRO A 224 -26.21 -36.76 27.09
N PHE A 225 -26.71 -35.60 26.66
CA PHE A 225 -26.60 -34.36 27.44
C PHE A 225 -27.42 -34.49 28.72
N GLU A 226 -26.76 -34.34 29.87
CA GLU A 226 -27.39 -34.44 31.18
C GLU A 226 -28.13 -33.12 31.50
N ILE A 227 -29.46 -33.13 31.40
CA ILE A 227 -30.29 -31.98 31.80
C ILE A 227 -30.46 -32.02 33.33
N ILE A 228 -29.74 -31.17 34.05
CA ILE A 228 -29.97 -30.96 35.49
C ILE A 228 -31.16 -30.00 35.66
N ILE A 229 -32.34 -30.56 35.89
CA ILE A 229 -33.53 -29.80 36.29
C ILE A 229 -33.40 -29.46 37.79
N LYS A 230 -33.13 -28.19 38.11
CA LYS A 230 -33.23 -27.70 39.48
C LYS A 230 -34.67 -27.30 39.77
N ASP A 231 -35.36 -28.14 40.52
CA ASP A 231 -36.65 -27.78 41.11
C ASP A 231 -36.47 -26.60 42.06
N LYS A 232 -37.16 -25.49 41.80
CA LYS A 232 -37.26 -24.36 42.75
C LYS A 232 -38.48 -24.60 43.64
N GLY A 233 -38.38 -25.62 44.49
CA GLY A 233 -39.33 -25.84 45.57
C GLY A 233 -39.02 -24.95 46.77
N ALA A 234 -39.82 -23.92 46.98
CA ALA A 234 -40.06 -23.36 48.32
C ALA A 234 -41.43 -22.65 48.36
N ARG A 235 -42.40 -23.31 48.98
CA ARG A 235 -43.45 -22.66 49.78
C ARG A 235 -43.07 -22.84 51.23
#